data_AF-A0A142Y272-F1
#
_entry.id   AF-A0A142Y272-F1
#
_cell.length_a   1.000
_cell.length_b   1.000
_cell.length_c   1.000
_cell.angle_alpha   90.00
_cell.angle_beta   90.00
_cell.angle_gamma   90.00
#
_symmetry.space_group_name_H-M   'P 1'
#
loop_
_entity.id
_entity.type
_entity.pdbx_description
1 polymer ?
#
loop_
_entity_poly.entity_id
_entity_poly.type
_entity_poly.pdbx_seq_one_letter_code
_entity_poly.pdbx_strand_id
1 'polypeptide(L)' 'MTKMEILEQVRIANEKIQHWPEWERNILEHSLQPTNKVARSPVDNRAARSPFVLNSKPTDSSQINSDCQS' A
#
# COMPACT_ATOMS: atom_id res chain seq x y z
N MET A 1 -33.92 -9.11 -6.94
CA MET A 1 -33.10 -10.05 -6.16
C MET A 1 -33.76 -10.21 -4.80
N THR A 2 -34.08 -11.43 -4.38
CA THR A 2 -34.74 -11.71 -3.09
C THR A 2 -33.71 -11.83 -1.95
N LYS A 3 -34.15 -11.72 -0.70
CA LYS A 3 -33.28 -11.93 0.48
C LYS A 3 -32.58 -13.30 0.44
N MET A 4 -33.28 -14.34 -0.03
CA MET A 4 -32.74 -15.68 -0.14
C MET A 4 -31.65 -15.77 -1.21
N GLU A 5 -31.84 -15.11 -2.35
CA GLU A 5 -30.82 -15.03 -3.39
C GLU A 5 -29.55 -14.34 -2.89
N ILE A 6 -29.68 -13.27 -2.10
CA ILE A 6 -28.52 -12.57 -1.52
C ILE A 6 -27.74 -13.48 -0.58
N LEU A 7 -28.43 -14.20 0.31
CA LEU A 7 -27.78 -15.13 1.25
C LEU A 7 -27.06 -16.26 0.52
N GLU A 8 -27.65 -16.76 -0.57
CA GLU A 8 -27.03 -17.81 -1.38
C GLU A 8 -25.78 -17.30 -2.11
N GLN A 9 -25.81 -16.08 -2.66
CA GLN A 9 -24.62 -15.46 -3.25
C GLN A 9 -23.50 -15.26 -2.22
N VAL A 10 -23.86 -14.85 -0.99
CA VAL A 10 -22.89 -14.73 0.11
C VAL A 10 -22.29 -16.08 0.49
N ARG A 11 -23.11 -17.14 0.57
CA ARG A 11 -22.62 -18.51 0.85
C ARG A 11 -21.62 -18.97 -0.21
N ILE A 12 -21.96 -18.82 -1.49
CA ILE A 12 -21.09 -19.19 -2.62
C ILE A 12 -19.78 -18.38 -2.60
N ALA A 13 -19.85 -17.08 -2.31
CA ALA A 13 -18.66 -16.23 -2.22
C ALA A 13 -17.74 -16.68 -1.08
N ASN A 14 -18.29 -17.00 0.09
CA ASN A 14 -17.52 -17.47 1.24
C ASN A 14 -16.82 -18.82 0.95
N GLU A 15 -17.50 -19.75 0.29
CA GLU A 15 -16.89 -21.03 -0.12
C GLU A 15 -15.74 -20.82 -1.09
N LYS A 16 -15.87 -19.89 -2.05
CA LYS A 16 -14.79 -19.57 -2.99
C LYS A 16 -13.57 -19.01 -2.28
N ILE A 17 -13.75 -18.08 -1.35
CA ILE A 17 -12.66 -17.44 -0.59
C ILE A 17 -11.84 -18.48 0.19
N GLN A 18 -12.48 -19.52 0.74
CA GLN A 18 -11.76 -20.57 1.47
C GLN A 18 -10.71 -21.30 0.62
N HIS A 19 -10.98 -21.43 -0.69
CA HIS A 19 -10.11 -22.11 -1.65
C HIS A 19 -9.08 -21.18 -2.31
N TRP A 20 -9.09 -19.89 -1.98
CA TRP A 20 -8.12 -18.96 -2.51
C TRP A 20 -6.71 -19.22 -1.94
N PRO A 21 -5.66 -18.96 -2.74
CA PRO A 21 -4.30 -18.87 -2.24
C PRO A 21 -4.19 -17.92 -1.05
N GLU A 22 -3.25 -18.20 -0.15
CA GLU A 22 -3.06 -17.44 1.09
C GLU A 22 -2.88 -15.94 0.85
N TRP A 23 -2.10 -15.56 -0.17
CA TRP A 23 -1.86 -14.15 -0.50
C TRP A 23 -3.13 -13.39 -0.89
N GLU A 24 -4.10 -14.04 -1.55
CA GLU A 24 -5.38 -13.42 -1.93
C GLU A 24 -6.27 -13.21 -0.71
N ARG A 25 -6.30 -14.18 0.21
CA ARG A 25 -7.02 -14.04 1.49
C ARG A 25 -6.40 -12.94 2.35
N ASN A 26 -5.08 -12.87 2.41
CA ASN A 26 -4.34 -11.85 3.14
C ASN A 26 -4.65 -10.44 2.62
N ILE A 27 -4.90 -10.26 1.31
CA ILE A 27 -5.33 -8.95 0.78
C ILE A 27 -6.68 -8.57 1.37
N LEU A 28 -7.66 -9.47 1.45
CA LEU A 28 -8.97 -9.14 2.05
C LEU A 28 -8.81 -8.78 3.54
N GLU A 29 -8.02 -9.53 4.29
CA GLU A 29 -7.81 -9.29 5.73
C GLU A 29 -7.04 -8.01 6.03
N HIS A 30 -6.01 -7.69 5.23
CA HIS A 30 -5.11 -6.57 5.48
C HIS A 30 -5.45 -5.30 4.68
N SER A 31 -6.26 -5.38 3.63
CA SER A 31 -6.71 -4.20 2.86
C SER A 31 -7.52 -3.21 3.69
N LEU A 32 -8.19 -3.69 4.73
CA LEU A 32 -8.95 -2.88 5.68
C LEU A 32 -8.05 -2.16 6.70
N GLN A 33 -6.76 -2.51 6.75
CA GLN A 33 -5.81 -1.86 7.62
C GLN A 33 -5.06 -0.79 6.82
N PRO A 34 -5.37 0.51 6.99
CA PRO A 34 -4.54 1.53 6.40
C PRO A 34 -3.11 1.37 6.96
N THR A 35 -2.13 1.15 6.09
CA THR A 35 -0.70 1.04 6.48
C THR A 35 -0.26 2.25 7.29
N ASN A 36 -0.89 3.40 7.05
CA ASN A 36 -0.72 4.60 7.84
C ASN A 36 -1.95 4.86 8.71
N LYS A 37 -1.81 4.65 10.02
CA LYS A 37 -2.85 4.93 11.03
C LYS A 37 -3.09 6.43 11.22
N VAL A 38 -2.18 7.28 10.73
CA VAL A 38 -2.27 8.74 10.85
C VAL A 38 -2.79 9.30 9.54
N ALA A 39 -3.86 10.10 9.61
CA ALA A 39 -4.34 10.86 8.48
C ALA A 39 -3.21 11.74 7.94
N ARG A 40 -2.96 11.69 6.63
CA ARG A 40 -1.99 12.60 6.01
C ARG A 40 -2.52 14.02 6.12
N SER A 41 -1.63 14.98 6.38
CA SER A 41 -1.98 16.39 6.31
C SER A 41 -2.50 16.71 4.90
N PRO A 42 -3.59 17.51 4.76
CA PRO A 42 -4.06 17.95 3.46
C PRO A 42 -2.91 18.60 2.66
N VAL A 43 -2.70 18.13 1.44
CA VAL A 43 -1.71 18.74 0.54
C VAL A 43 -2.39 19.92 -0.15
N ASP A 44 -1.84 21.12 0.03
CA ASP A 44 -2.26 22.28 -0.75
C ASP A 44 -1.72 22.18 -2.18
N ASN A 45 -2.59 21.75 -3.09
CA ASN A 45 -2.28 21.59 -4.51
C ASN A 45 -2.01 22.93 -5.22
N ARG A 46 -2.30 24.08 -4.60
CA ARG A 46 -1.94 25.40 -5.15
C ARG A 46 -0.46 25.72 -4.93
N ALA A 47 0.10 25.31 -3.80
CA ALA A 47 1.53 25.47 -3.50
C ALA A 47 2.42 24.48 -4.28
N ALA A 48 1.88 23.33 -4.68
CA ALA A 48 2.59 22.31 -5.43
C ALA A 48 2.92 22.68 -6.90
N ARG A 49 2.50 23.86 -7.38
CA ARG A 49 2.87 24.41 -8.70
C ARG A 49 4.20 25.18 -8.70
N SER A 50 5.04 25.01 -7.69
CA SER A 50 6.41 25.51 -7.73
C SER A 50 7.25 24.62 -8.66
N PRO A 51 7.96 25.18 -9.67
CA PRO A 51 8.83 24.38 -10.52
C PRO A 51 9.89 23.71 -9.65
N PHE A 52 9.92 22.38 -9.76
CA PHE A 52 10.88 21.43 -9.19
C PHE A 52 12.21 22.07 -8.75
N VAL A 53 12.33 22.45 -7.48
CA VAL A 53 13.64 22.73 -6.89
C VAL A 53 14.28 21.38 -6.61
N LEU A 54 15.13 20.94 -7.54
CA LEU A 54 16.14 19.92 -7.27
C LEU A 54 16.98 20.40 -6.09
N ASN A 55 16.63 19.96 -4.88
CA ASN A 55 17.47 20.18 -3.71
C ASN A 55 18.73 19.33 -3.86
N SER A 56 19.75 19.95 -4.42
CA SER A 56 21.16 19.54 -4.32
C SER A 56 21.52 19.40 -2.84
N LYS A 57 21.59 18.16 -2.33
CA LYS A 57 22.36 17.91 -1.11
C LYS A 57 23.85 17.94 -1.50
N PRO A 58 24.72 18.64 -0.76
CA PRO A 58 26.14 18.38 -0.87
C PRO A 58 26.39 16.98 -0.29
N THR A 59 26.77 16.04 -1.14
CA THR A 59 27.24 14.72 -0.72
C THR A 59 28.59 14.92 -0.05
N ASP A 60 28.63 14.93 1.28
CA ASP A 60 29.87 14.67 2.02
C ASP A 60 30.30 13.24 1.66
N SER A 61 31.33 13.14 0.82
CA SER A 61 31.74 11.92 0.14
C SER A 61 32.72 11.09 0.98
N SER A 62 32.67 11.25 2.30
CA SER A 62 33.70 10.77 3.22
C SER A 62 33.21 9.62 4.08
N GLN A 63 32.78 8.52 3.45
CA GLN A 63 32.64 7.15 4.01
C GLN A 63 31.54 6.48 3.20
N ILE A 64 31.88 5.63 2.23
CA ILE A 64 31.67 4.16 2.24
C ILE A 64 32.45 3.63 1.01
N ASN A 65 33.38 2.70 1.22
CA ASN A 65 33.88 1.66 0.29
C ASN A 65 35.36 1.35 0.60
N SER A 66 35.59 0.54 1.63
CA SER A 66 36.74 -0.35 1.66
C SER A 66 36.23 -1.74 2.00
N ASP A 67 36.70 -2.72 1.21
CA ASP A 67 36.62 -4.16 1.45
C ASP A 67 35.38 -4.93 0.97
N CYS A 68 35.27 -5.05 -0.36
CA CYS A 68 34.99 -6.34 -0.98
C CYS A 68 36.18 -6.69 -1.89
N GLN A 69 37.20 -7.33 -1.32
CA GLN A 69 38.28 -7.99 -2.08
C GLN A 69 37.94 -9.46 -2.33
N SER A 70 38.12 -9.89 -3.58
CA SER A 70 38.62 -11.22 -3.97
C SER A 70 39.46 -11.04 -5.22
#